data_AF-A0A353PMT6-F1
#
_entry.id   AF-A0A353PMT6-F1
#
_cell.length_a   1.000
_cell.length_b   1.000
_cell.length_c   1.000
_cell.angle_alpha   90.00
_cell.angle_beta   90.00
_cell.angle_gamma   90.00
#
_symmetry.space_group_name_H-M   'P 1'
#
loop_
_entity.id
_entity.type
_entity.pdbx_description
1 polymer ?
#
loop_
_entity_poly.entity_id
_entity_poly.type
_entity_poly.pdbx_seq_one_letter_code
_entity_poly.pdbx_strand_id
1 'polypeptide(L)'
;MKEFVVRPDTKGRVCIGKMAQGISSFKASFDEESHRIILEPYTEIPYRERWLFSNKEAMKRVQDGMQDSLEGRVKEGGSFSQYIEKDAI
;
A
#
# COMPACT_ATOMS: atom_id res chain seq x y z
N MET A 1 -11.35 -13.26 -18.96
CA MET A 1 -11.09 -13.83 -17.61
C MET A 1 -9.92 -14.80 -17.77
N LYS A 2 -8.92 -14.76 -16.89
CA LYS A 2 -7.75 -15.65 -17.00
C LYS A 2 -7.77 -16.60 -15.81
N GLU A 3 -7.88 -17.89 -16.08
CA GLU A 3 -7.97 -18.93 -15.08
C GLU A 3 -6.63 -19.64 -14.97
N PHE A 4 -6.23 -19.97 -13.74
CA PHE A 4 -5.01 -20.69 -13.45
C PHE A 4 -5.32 -21.83 -12.50
N VAL A 5 -4.96 -23.05 -12.89
CA VAL A 5 -4.98 -24.19 -11.98
C VAL A 5 -3.63 -24.27 -11.30
N VAL A 6 -3.63 -24.11 -9.99
CA VAL A 6 -2.44 -24.20 -9.14
C VAL A 6 -2.56 -25.43 -8.25
N ARG A 7 -1.46 -26.17 -8.09
CA ARG A 7 -1.42 -27.32 -7.18
C ARG A 7 -0.75 -26.91 -5.86
N PRO A 8 -1.22 -27.45 -4.73
CA PRO A 8 -0.54 -27.27 -3.46
C PRO A 8 0.90 -27.81 -3.53
N ASP A 9 1.82 -27.13 -2.84
CA ASP A 9 3.16 -27.66 -2.64
C ASP A 9 3.20 -28.79 -1.60
N THR A 10 4.39 -29.32 -1.32
CA THR A 10 4.59 -30.39 -0.33
C THR A 10 4.21 -30.00 1.11
N LYS A 11 3.99 -28.71 1.39
CA LYS A 11 3.51 -28.18 2.67
C LYS A 11 2.02 -27.81 2.62
N GLY A 12 1.31 -28.15 1.55
CA GLY A 12 -0.12 -27.86 1.37
C GLY A 12 -0.44 -26.41 1.01
N ARG A 13 0.56 -25.59 0.62
CA ARG A 13 0.34 -24.16 0.32
C ARG A 13 -0.03 -23.96 -1.15
N VAL A 14 -0.97 -23.07 -1.41
CA VAL A 14 -1.33 -22.65 -2.77
C VAL A 14 -0.60 -21.35 -3.11
N CYS A 15 0.40 -21.42 -3.99
CA CYS A 15 1.24 -20.27 -4.33
C CYS A 15 0.63 -19.42 -5.46
N ILE A 16 0.02 -18.29 -5.08
CA ILE A 16 -0.53 -17.29 -6.02
C ILE A 16 0.37 -16.05 -6.20
N GLY A 17 1.60 -16.07 -5.68
CA GLY A 17 2.48 -14.89 -5.62
C GLY A 17 2.72 -14.17 -6.94
N LYS A 18 2.74 -14.90 -8.08
CA LYS A 18 2.86 -14.27 -9.41
C LYS A 18 1.69 -13.34 -9.76
N MET A 19 0.53 -13.59 -9.17
CA MET A 19 -0.70 -12.80 -9.33
C MET A 19 -0.86 -11.74 -8.23
N ALA A 20 -0.02 -11.77 -7.19
CA ALA A 20 -0.13 -10.95 -5.99
C ALA A 20 0.87 -9.78 -5.94
N GLN A 21 1.41 -9.35 -7.08
CA GLN A 21 2.38 -8.24 -7.10
C GLN A 21 1.76 -6.94 -6.59
N GLY A 22 2.39 -6.29 -5.61
CA GLY A 22 1.89 -5.07 -4.97
C GLY A 22 0.79 -5.28 -3.92
N ILE A 23 0.37 -6.52 -3.68
CA ILE A 23 -0.59 -6.88 -2.64
C ILE A 23 0.21 -7.28 -1.40
N SER A 24 -0.06 -6.64 -0.25
CA SER A 24 0.63 -6.95 1.00
C SER A 24 -0.05 -8.08 1.77
N SER A 25 -1.37 -8.18 1.67
CA SER A 25 -2.15 -9.16 2.41
C SER A 25 -3.44 -9.53 1.68
N PHE A 26 -4.07 -10.63 2.10
CA PHE A 26 -5.37 -11.07 1.59
C PHE A 26 -6.31 -11.31 2.77
N LYS A 27 -7.56 -10.86 2.63
CA LYS A 27 -8.64 -11.34 3.48
C LYS A 27 -9.14 -12.65 2.87
N ALA A 28 -9.07 -13.72 3.66
CA ALA A 28 -9.60 -15.02 3.29
C ALA A 28 -10.97 -15.22 3.93
N SER A 29 -11.96 -15.57 3.13
CA SER A 29 -13.24 -16.10 3.61
C SER A 29 -13.46 -17.51 3.06
N PHE A 30 -14.05 -18.36 3.89
CA PHE A 30 -14.46 -19.69 3.52
C PHE A 30 -15.98 -19.76 3.60
N ASP A 31 -16.60 -20.15 2.50
CA ASP A 31 -18.02 -20.45 2.42
C ASP A 31 -18.19 -21.96 2.59
N GLU A 32 -18.83 -22.36 3.70
CA GLU A 32 -19.03 -23.77 4.05
C GLU A 32 -20.00 -24.48 3.10
N GLU A 33 -21.00 -23.78 2.56
CA GLU A 33 -22.02 -24.40 1.70
C GLU A 33 -21.46 -24.68 0.30
N SER A 34 -20.71 -23.72 -0.26
CA SER A 34 -20.13 -23.87 -1.59
C SER A 34 -18.71 -24.44 -1.58
N HIS A 35 -18.12 -24.64 -0.40
CA HIS A 35 -16.71 -25.00 -0.20
C HIS A 35 -15.72 -24.08 -0.93
N ARG A 36 -16.09 -22.81 -1.11
CA ARG A 36 -15.28 -21.82 -1.82
C ARG A 36 -14.41 -21.05 -0.83
N ILE A 37 -13.14 -20.91 -1.19
CA ILE A 37 -12.23 -19.95 -0.55
C ILE A 37 -12.19 -18.70 -1.45
N ILE A 38 -12.51 -17.54 -0.88
CA ILE A 38 -12.41 -16.26 -1.57
C ILE A 38 -11.26 -15.48 -0.93
N LEU A 39 -10.36 -14.98 -1.79
CA LEU A 39 -9.22 -14.15 -1.39
C LEU A 39 -9.42 -12.75 -1.95
N GLU A 40 -9.66 -11.78 -1.07
CA GLU A 40 -9.75 -10.36 -1.41
C GLU A 40 -8.39 -9.70 -1.15
N PRO A 41 -7.75 -9.05 -2.13
CA PRO A 41 -6.44 -8.42 -1.95
C PRO A 41 -6.53 -7.12 -1.15
N TYR A 42 -5.53 -6.88 -0.30
CA TYR A 42 -5.35 -5.66 0.49
C TYR A 42 -3.93 -5.13 0.37
N THR A 43 -3.81 -3.80 0.44
CA THR A 43 -2.53 -3.10 0.61
C THR A 43 -2.52 -2.44 1.99
N GLU A 44 -1.48 -2.72 2.76
CA GLU A 44 -1.26 -2.17 4.08
C GLU A 44 -0.63 -0.78 3.96
N ILE A 45 -1.13 0.15 4.76
CA ILE A 45 -0.60 1.50 4.90
C ILE A 45 0.01 1.59 6.29
N PRO A 46 1.30 1.99 6.44
CA PRO A 46 1.90 2.21 7.74
C PRO A 46 1.04 3.14 8.59
N TYR A 47 0.89 2.85 9.89
CA TYR A 47 0.00 3.61 10.77
C TYR A 47 0.29 5.11 10.74
N ARG A 48 1.58 5.49 10.72
CA ARG A 48 2.04 6.88 10.65
C ARG A 48 1.65 7.61 9.36
N GLU A 49 1.32 6.88 8.30
CA GLU A 49 0.96 7.43 6.98
C GLU A 49 -0.55 7.37 6.73
N ARG A 50 -1.32 6.62 7.54
CA ARG A 50 -2.78 6.44 7.39
C ARG A 50 -3.53 7.78 7.28
N TRP A 51 -3.08 8.80 8.01
CA TRP A 51 -3.70 10.14 7.99
C TRP A 51 -3.65 10.76 6.58
N LEU A 52 -2.57 10.55 5.83
CA LEU A 52 -2.39 11.11 4.49
C LEU A 52 -3.41 10.50 3.53
N PHE A 53 -3.62 9.19 3.60
CA PHE A 53 -4.62 8.48 2.80
C PHE A 53 -6.07 8.82 3.20
N SER A 54 -6.27 9.32 4.41
CA SER A 54 -7.59 9.76 4.90
C SER A 54 -7.89 11.22 4.52
N ASN A 55 -6.86 12.00 4.17
CA ASN A 55 -6.97 13.40 3.78
C ASN A 55 -6.68 13.59 2.28
N LYS A 56 -7.74 13.65 1.47
CA LYS A 56 -7.65 13.80 0.01
C LYS A 56 -6.90 15.06 -0.43
N GLU A 57 -7.04 16.16 0.30
CA GLU A 57 -6.37 17.42 -0.03
C GLU A 57 -4.86 17.29 0.20
N ALA A 58 -4.45 16.79 1.36
CA ALA A 58 -3.03 16.55 1.66
C ALA A 58 -2.40 15.56 0.66
N MET A 59 -3.11 14.48 0.32
CA MET A 59 -2.65 13.51 -0.67
C MET A 59 -2.43 14.16 -2.04
N LYS A 60 -3.38 14.99 -2.50
CA LYS A 60 -3.26 15.70 -3.78
C LYS A 60 -2.03 16.61 -3.78
N ARG A 61 -1.79 17.36 -2.70
CA ARG A 61 -0.61 18.24 -2.60
C ARG A 61 0.71 17.46 -2.65
N VAL A 62 0.77 16.27 -2.05
CA VAL A 62 1.94 15.39 -2.14
C VAL A 62 2.15 14.91 -3.57
N GLN A 63 1.09 14.49 -4.27
CA GLN A 63 1.15 14.06 -5.67
C GLN A 63 1.59 15.19 -6.60
N ASP A 64 1.02 16.39 -6.44
CA ASP A 64 1.40 17.58 -7.21
C ASP A 64 2.89 17.91 -7.00
N GLY A 65 3.36 17.85 -5.75
CA GLY A 65 4.78 18.05 -5.43
C GLY A 65 5.71 16.97 -6.01
N MET A 66 5.27 15.71 -6.07
CA MET A 66 6.01 14.64 -6.75
C MET A 66 6.13 14.92 -8.26
N GLN A 67 5.06 15.41 -8.89
CA GLN A 67 5.07 15.77 -10.30
C GLN A 67 5.98 16.98 -10.57
N ASP A 68 5.89 18.02 -9.73
CA ASP A 68 6.77 19.19 -9.83
C ASP A 68 8.25 18.80 -9.70
N SER A 69 8.58 17.86 -8.82
CA SER A 69 9.92 17.32 -8.67
C SER A 69 10.43 16.60 -9.91
N LEU A 70 9.59 15.73 -10.50
CA LEU A 70 9.90 15.03 -11.76
C LEU A 70 10.14 16.00 -12.92
N GLU A 71 9.40 17.11 -12.96
CA GLU A 71 9.47 18.12 -14.03
C GLU A 71 10.48 19.24 -13.72
N GLY A 72 11.23 19.15 -12.62
CA GLY A 72 12.26 20.11 -12.24
C GLY A 72 11.72 21.46 -11.75
N ARG A 73 10.42 21.57 -11.47
CA ARG A 73 9.78 22.77 -10.87
C ARG A 73 10.01 22.84 -9.36
N VAL A 74 11.26 22.69 -8.94
CA VAL A 74 11.66 22.72 -7.53
C VAL A 74 12.43 23.99 -7.23
N LYS A 75 12.20 24.53 -6.03
CA LYS A 75 12.99 25.65 -5.48
C LYS A 75 13.63 25.20 -4.18
N GLU A 76 14.90 25.54 -4.01
CA GLU A 76 15.61 25.26 -2.77
C GLU A 76 15.06 26.15 -1.65
N GLY A 77 14.44 25.51 -0.65
CA GLY A 77 13.79 26.20 0.47
C GLY A 77 14.71 26.52 1.66
N GLY A 78 15.97 26.10 1.61
CA GLY A 78 16.90 26.16 2.74
C GLY A 78 16.56 25.16 3.84
N SER A 79 17.17 25.34 5.02
CA SER A 79 16.94 24.48 6.18
C SER A 79 15.76 24.96 7.02
N PHE A 80 14.79 24.09 7.25
CA PHE A 80 13.67 24.33 8.16
C PHE A 80 13.98 23.93 9.61
N SER A 81 15.22 23.53 9.91
CA SER A 81 15.62 23.04 11.24
C SER A 81 15.40 24.07 12.36
N GLN A 82 15.42 25.37 12.02
CA GLN A 82 15.15 26.46 12.96
C GLN A 82 13.71 26.48 13.51
N TYR A 83 12.77 25.80 12.84
CA TYR A 83 11.37 25.72 13.24
C TYR A 83 11.04 24.42 13.98
N ILE A 84 12.02 23.57 14.21
CA ILE A 84 11.85 22.40 15.07
C ILE A 84 11.86 22.92 16.50
N GLU A 85 10.68 22.98 17.13
CA GLU A 85 10.60 23.13 18.57
C GLU A 85 11.31 21.92 19.19
N LYS A 86 12.29 22.19 20.05
CA LYS A 86 12.92 21.15 20.85
C LYS A 86 11.89 20.67 21.86
N ASP A 87 11.08 19.71 21.46
CA ASP A 87 10.32 18.92 22.42
C ASP A 87 11.36 18.22 23.31
N ALA A 88 11.43 18.72 24.55
CA ALA A 88 12.21 18.14 25.63
C ALA A 88 11.76 16.69 25.81
N ILE A 89 12.71 15.77 25.65
CA ILE A 89 12.59 14.38 26.12
C ILE A 89 12.61 14.38 27.64
#